data_AF-A0A6B3DLJ1-F1
#
_entry.id   AF-A0A6B3DLJ1-F1
#
_cell.length_a   1.000
_cell.length_b   1.000
_cell.length_c   1.000
_cell.angle_alpha   90.00
_cell.angle_beta   90.00
_cell.angle_gamma   90.00
#
_symmetry.space_group_name_H-M   'P 1'
#
loop_
_entity.id
_entity.type
_entity.pdbx_description
1 polymer ?
#
loop_
_entity_poly.entity_id
_entity_poly.type
_entity_poly.pdbx_seq_one_letter_code
_entity_poly.pdbx_strand_id
1 'polypeptide(L)'
;MSAEAVVHISALMDLFRRACQQQGWTIDEERGLKGWTDVTCSVGHEFRVTALDVVSDPKPFGIDPSMPWCRKCRTASWVTECLAVLESVAKNQDVELTATTERDESGDGHVVFAAKCSKGHHFKVTGAGARNSRGDAIDVLCPGCRKDAALAEGFAKVEVVLSETRSSVVKQYSNGVDIRCRRGHMHSFYLDSWDGRQAVRPDFCKACNKLTRFKEFSEAAKDLGITVVESQWIAASRPHQAVCFAGHEFGLVPNKMKRGCPECPRGMYGGAVPPHDVYYVVSGLDAVTGKDTVKPGISSGSGYNRLRQHAEDGLTVQHLRISGLPVGMARALEGFVLDGLDREGWLATRGVEYFPEAALQDVMDLAGEWFTDQPGMSPRPVIVEGDDVLDVTETPESDAVMDLDVATAVVFDSDEARAVLELTR
;
A
#
# COMPACT_ATOMS: atom_id res chain seq x y z
N MET A 1 -6.20 35.50 -59.47
CA MET A 1 -6.63 35.71 -58.05
C MET A 1 -7.92 36.49 -58.07
N SER A 2 -8.92 36.13 -57.26
CA SER A 2 -10.12 36.97 -57.09
C SER A 2 -9.75 38.28 -56.37
N ALA A 3 -10.52 39.35 -56.58
CA ALA A 3 -10.32 40.61 -55.86
C ALA A 3 -10.38 40.41 -54.33
N GLU A 4 -11.26 39.52 -53.87
CA GLU A 4 -11.38 39.11 -52.47
C GLU A 4 -10.10 38.47 -51.93
N ALA A 5 -9.44 37.59 -52.70
CA ALA A 5 -8.16 36.99 -52.31
C ALA A 5 -7.04 38.03 -52.19
N VAL A 6 -7.03 39.07 -53.04
CA VAL A 6 -6.04 40.16 -52.96
C VAL A 6 -6.20 40.93 -51.64
N VAL A 7 -7.44 41.22 -51.23
CA VAL A 7 -7.76 41.93 -49.98
C VAL A 7 -7.32 41.11 -48.76
N HIS A 8 -7.63 39.82 -48.74
CA HIS A 8 -7.23 38.95 -47.63
C HIS A 8 -5.71 38.78 -47.51
N ILE A 9 -5.00 38.60 -48.63
CA ILE A 9 -3.53 38.51 -48.61
C ILE A 9 -2.92 39.81 -48.11
N SER A 10 -3.44 40.97 -48.54
CA SER A 10 -2.94 42.28 -48.09
C SER A 10 -3.16 42.46 -46.58
N ALA A 11 -4.33 42.10 -46.06
CA ALA A 11 -4.63 42.17 -44.64
C ALA A 11 -3.71 41.26 -43.80
N LEU A 12 -3.41 40.04 -44.27
CA LEU A 12 -2.48 39.13 -43.60
C LEU A 12 -1.04 39.67 -43.61
N MET A 13 -0.61 40.27 -44.72
CA MET A 13 0.71 40.90 -44.79
C MET A 13 0.82 42.12 -43.87
N ASP A 14 -0.25 42.92 -43.71
CA ASP A 14 -0.28 44.01 -42.75
C ASP A 14 -0.19 43.52 -41.30
N LEU A 15 -0.85 42.40 -40.97
CA LEU A 15 -0.70 41.75 -39.66
C LEU A 15 0.72 41.26 -39.43
N PHE A 16 1.34 40.63 -40.44
CA PHE A 16 2.74 40.21 -40.39
C PHE A 16 3.68 41.39 -40.15
N ARG A 17 3.56 42.49 -40.91
CA ARG A 17 4.40 43.70 -40.71
C ARG A 17 4.23 44.30 -39.31
N ARG A 18 3.00 44.37 -38.80
CA ARG A 18 2.73 44.83 -37.42
C ARG A 18 3.39 43.94 -36.39
N ALA A 19 3.35 42.61 -36.58
CA ALA A 19 4.03 41.67 -35.71
C ALA A 19 5.56 41.86 -35.76
N CYS A 20 6.15 42.01 -36.95
CA CYS A 20 7.58 42.32 -37.09
C CYS A 20 7.96 43.64 -36.38
N GLN A 21 7.15 44.68 -36.54
CA GLN A 21 7.38 45.98 -35.88
C GLN A 21 7.30 45.86 -34.35
N GLN A 22 6.29 45.14 -33.82
CA GLN A 22 6.16 44.88 -32.38
C GLN A 22 7.35 44.11 -31.81
N GLN A 23 7.95 43.22 -32.61
CA GLN A 23 9.15 42.46 -32.26
C GLN A 23 10.46 43.23 -32.49
N GLY A 24 10.39 44.48 -32.99
CA GLY A 24 11.58 45.27 -33.34
C GLY A 24 12.40 44.67 -34.48
N TRP A 25 11.76 43.97 -35.42
CA TRP A 25 12.41 43.40 -36.59
C TRP A 25 12.43 44.38 -37.75
N THR A 26 13.55 44.41 -38.44
CA THR A 26 13.70 45.08 -39.73
C THR A 26 13.42 44.06 -40.83
N ILE A 27 12.49 44.38 -41.73
CA ILE A 27 12.18 43.55 -42.90
C ILE A 27 13.14 43.96 -44.02
N ASP A 28 14.03 43.06 -44.42
CA ASP A 28 15.07 43.35 -45.41
C ASP A 28 14.55 43.08 -46.83
N GLU A 29 13.81 41.98 -47.03
CA GLU A 29 13.17 41.65 -48.30
C GLU A 29 11.82 40.93 -48.10
N GLU A 30 10.72 41.52 -48.57
CA GLU A 30 9.37 40.95 -48.46
C GLU A 30 9.01 40.14 -49.72
N ARG A 31 8.77 38.82 -49.57
CA ARG A 31 8.45 37.90 -50.70
C ARG A 31 7.02 37.35 -50.69
N GLY A 32 6.08 38.09 -50.10
CA GLY A 32 4.66 37.75 -50.04
C GLY A 32 4.32 36.61 -49.07
N LEU A 33 3.04 36.22 -48.99
CA LEU A 33 2.49 35.41 -47.89
C LEU A 33 3.11 34.01 -47.71
N LYS A 34 3.46 33.34 -48.82
CA LYS A 34 4.11 32.02 -48.82
C LYS A 34 5.62 32.08 -49.05
N GLY A 35 6.16 33.27 -49.32
CA GLY A 35 7.58 33.47 -49.50
C GLY A 35 8.29 33.63 -48.16
N TRP A 36 9.56 33.25 -48.12
CA TRP A 36 10.43 33.61 -47.02
C TRP A 36 10.69 35.11 -47.06
N THR A 37 10.48 35.76 -45.92
CA THR A 37 10.90 37.14 -45.67
C THR A 37 12.20 37.09 -44.89
N ASP A 38 13.26 37.69 -45.44
CA ASP A 38 14.51 37.90 -44.72
C ASP A 38 14.28 39.04 -43.71
N VAL A 39 14.53 38.76 -42.44
CA VAL A 39 14.34 39.71 -41.34
C VAL A 39 15.58 39.77 -40.46
N THR A 40 15.83 40.95 -39.91
CA THR A 40 16.90 41.22 -38.95
C THR A 40 16.31 41.65 -37.61
N CYS A 41 16.65 40.97 -36.52
CA CYS A 41 16.17 41.41 -35.20
C CYS A 41 16.89 42.67 -34.70
N SER A 42 16.39 43.28 -33.63
CA SER A 42 16.96 44.48 -33.01
C SER A 42 18.44 44.35 -32.55
N VAL A 43 18.97 43.13 -32.43
CA VAL A 43 20.36 42.83 -32.07
C VAL A 43 21.23 42.52 -33.30
N GLY A 44 20.67 42.58 -34.52
CA GLY A 44 21.41 42.36 -35.77
C GLY A 44 21.52 40.90 -36.21
N HIS A 45 20.70 39.99 -35.69
CA HIS A 45 20.65 38.62 -36.21
C HIS A 45 19.71 38.52 -37.40
N GLU A 46 20.25 38.04 -38.52
CA GLU A 46 19.50 37.71 -39.74
C GLU A 46 18.89 36.30 -39.64
N PHE A 47 17.62 36.17 -40.04
CA PHE A 47 16.92 34.89 -40.17
C PHE A 47 15.74 35.01 -41.15
N ARG A 48 15.16 33.86 -41.51
CA ARG A 48 14.03 33.76 -42.44
C ARG A 48 12.77 33.35 -41.72
N VAL A 49 11.67 34.04 -42.02
CA VAL A 49 10.33 33.69 -41.55
C VAL A 49 9.35 33.70 -42.70
N THR A 50 8.33 32.84 -42.70
CA THR A 50 7.19 33.04 -43.60
C THR A 50 6.12 33.84 -42.87
N ALA A 51 5.40 34.69 -43.61
CA ALA A 51 4.29 35.44 -43.02
C ALA A 51 3.24 34.47 -42.45
N LEU A 52 3.04 33.32 -43.12
CA LEU A 52 2.14 32.26 -42.68
C LEU A 52 2.53 31.69 -41.30
N ASP A 53 3.81 31.43 -41.03
CA ASP A 53 4.27 30.93 -39.72
C ASP A 53 3.98 31.91 -38.57
N VAL A 54 3.91 33.21 -38.88
CA VAL A 54 3.61 34.27 -37.90
C VAL A 54 2.10 34.45 -37.72
N VAL A 55 1.27 34.14 -38.73
CA VAL A 55 -0.17 34.43 -38.69
C VAL A 55 -1.09 33.20 -38.55
N SER A 56 -0.59 31.96 -38.65
CA SER A 56 -1.45 30.77 -38.91
C SER A 56 -1.61 29.76 -37.77
N ASP A 57 -0.96 29.92 -36.63
CA ASP A 57 -1.06 28.92 -35.56
C ASP A 57 -2.41 29.04 -34.81
N PRO A 58 -3.24 27.98 -34.77
CA PRO A 58 -4.56 28.07 -34.16
C PRO A 58 -4.42 27.89 -32.65
N LYS A 59 -4.55 29.02 -31.92
CA LYS A 59 -5.72 29.22 -31.06
C LYS A 59 -5.92 30.75 -30.89
N PRO A 60 -5.82 31.42 -29.74
CA PRO A 60 -6.14 32.86 -29.63
C PRO A 60 -5.09 33.71 -30.39
N PHE A 61 -5.05 35.02 -30.16
CA PHE A 61 -3.89 35.89 -30.43
C PHE A 61 -2.62 35.47 -29.65
N GLY A 62 -2.23 34.19 -29.71
CA GLY A 62 -1.19 33.53 -28.91
C GLY A 62 0.18 33.66 -29.54
N ILE A 63 0.62 34.89 -29.75
CA ILE A 63 2.04 35.23 -29.76
C ILE A 63 2.18 36.20 -28.61
N ASP A 64 2.86 35.81 -27.53
CA ASP A 64 3.23 36.77 -26.49
C ASP A 64 4.23 37.75 -27.12
N PRO A 65 3.87 39.04 -27.35
CA PRO A 65 4.75 40.00 -27.98
C PRO A 65 6.04 40.22 -27.18
N SER A 66 6.07 39.77 -25.92
CA SER A 66 7.22 39.89 -25.03
C SER A 66 8.32 38.83 -25.26
N MET A 67 8.05 37.74 -26.00
CA MET A 67 9.06 36.70 -26.24
C MET A 67 9.81 36.87 -27.57
N PRO A 68 11.16 36.99 -27.56
CA PRO A 68 11.94 37.17 -28.78
C PRO A 68 11.92 35.92 -29.65
N TRP A 69 11.46 36.05 -30.89
CA TRP A 69 11.38 34.94 -31.87
C TRP A 69 12.69 34.69 -32.64
N CYS A 70 13.63 35.63 -32.59
CA CYS A 70 14.96 35.37 -33.12
C CYS A 70 15.58 34.22 -32.31
N ARG A 71 15.76 33.05 -32.93
CA ARG A 71 16.31 31.85 -32.24
C ARG A 71 17.59 32.20 -31.49
N LYS A 72 18.48 32.99 -32.09
CA LYS A 72 19.73 33.44 -31.44
C LYS A 72 19.48 34.35 -30.23
N CYS A 73 18.54 35.30 -30.29
CA CYS A 73 18.20 36.13 -29.12
C CYS A 73 17.48 35.35 -28.03
N ARG A 74 16.56 34.46 -28.41
CA ARG A 74 15.88 33.56 -27.47
C ARG A 74 16.87 32.67 -26.75
N THR A 75 17.79 32.09 -27.51
CA THR A 75 18.91 31.32 -26.98
C THR A 75 19.80 32.17 -26.09
N ALA A 76 20.13 33.43 -26.43
CA ALA A 76 20.95 34.29 -25.59
C ALA A 76 20.27 34.67 -24.26
N SER A 77 18.99 35.04 -24.28
CA SER A 77 18.20 35.32 -23.07
C SER A 77 18.10 34.08 -22.19
N TRP A 78 17.77 32.95 -22.80
CA TRP A 78 17.66 31.67 -22.12
C TRP A 78 19.00 31.22 -21.54
N VAL A 79 20.11 31.37 -22.28
CA VAL A 79 21.47 31.09 -21.78
C VAL A 79 21.77 31.99 -20.59
N THR A 80 21.43 33.27 -20.63
CA THR A 80 21.63 34.21 -19.50
C THR A 80 20.86 33.77 -18.27
N GLU A 81 19.59 33.40 -18.41
CA GLU A 81 18.77 32.88 -17.30
C GLU A 81 19.28 31.54 -16.76
N CYS A 82 19.70 30.64 -17.64
CA CYS A 82 20.26 29.35 -17.28
C CYS A 82 21.62 29.49 -16.57
N LEU A 83 22.44 30.46 -16.97
CA LEU A 83 23.68 30.81 -16.28
C LEU A 83 23.40 31.37 -14.88
N ALA A 84 22.46 32.30 -14.75
CA ALA A 84 22.09 32.86 -13.45
C ALA A 84 21.58 31.77 -12.47
N VAL A 85 20.80 30.80 -12.97
CA VAL A 85 20.38 29.65 -12.15
C VAL A 85 21.57 28.74 -11.83
N LEU A 86 22.43 28.42 -12.80
CA LEU A 86 23.61 27.59 -12.57
C LEU A 86 24.54 28.19 -11.51
N GLU A 87 24.84 29.48 -11.58
CA GLU A 87 25.67 30.19 -10.61
C GLU A 87 25.04 30.20 -9.22
N SER A 88 23.73 30.47 -9.14
CA SER A 88 22.98 30.43 -7.88
C SER A 88 23.03 29.04 -7.22
N VAL A 89 22.74 28.00 -7.99
CA VAL A 89 22.76 26.61 -7.53
C VAL A 89 24.17 26.18 -7.13
N ALA A 90 25.19 26.51 -7.93
CA ALA A 90 26.57 26.19 -7.64
C ALA A 90 27.06 26.85 -6.35
N LYS A 91 26.73 28.13 -6.15
CA LYS A 91 27.04 28.87 -4.91
C LYS A 91 26.39 28.22 -3.69
N ASN A 92 25.11 27.85 -3.78
CA ASN A 92 24.38 27.22 -2.67
C ASN A 92 24.92 25.82 -2.32
N GLN A 93 25.58 25.16 -3.26
CA GLN A 93 26.10 23.80 -3.11
C GLN A 93 27.62 23.72 -2.97
N ASP A 94 28.30 24.86 -2.84
CA ASP A 94 29.76 24.95 -2.77
C ASP A 94 30.44 24.22 -3.96
N VAL A 95 29.95 24.52 -5.16
CA VAL A 95 30.50 24.03 -6.43
C VAL A 95 31.26 25.15 -7.12
N GLU A 96 32.54 24.93 -7.35
CA GLU A 96 33.38 25.81 -8.15
C GLU A 96 33.11 25.58 -9.63
N LEU A 97 32.82 26.65 -10.38
CA LEU A 97 32.60 26.62 -11.82
C LEU A 97 33.78 27.30 -12.54
N THR A 98 34.30 26.66 -13.57
CA THR A 98 35.31 27.20 -14.49
C THR A 98 34.76 27.14 -15.92
N ALA A 99 34.64 28.29 -16.57
CA ALA A 99 34.19 28.36 -17.96
C ALA A 99 35.18 27.61 -18.87
N THR A 100 34.68 26.81 -19.80
CA THR A 100 35.51 26.12 -20.80
C THR A 100 35.32 26.75 -22.17
N THR A 101 36.23 26.41 -23.10
CA THR A 101 36.09 26.80 -24.52
C THR A 101 35.20 25.84 -25.31
N GLU A 102 34.69 24.78 -24.68
CA GLU A 102 33.83 23.79 -25.34
C GLU A 102 32.43 24.38 -25.59
N ARG A 103 31.88 24.11 -26.77
CA ARG A 103 30.48 24.36 -27.09
C ARG A 103 29.71 23.06 -26.94
N ASP A 104 28.50 23.14 -26.44
CA ASP A 104 27.64 21.97 -26.37
C ASP A 104 27.22 21.49 -27.78
N GLU A 105 26.97 20.19 -27.89
CA GLU A 105 26.65 19.55 -29.18
C GLU A 105 25.26 19.93 -29.72
N SER A 106 24.42 20.59 -28.91
CA SER A 106 23.06 21.00 -29.32
C SER A 106 23.06 22.05 -30.43
N GLY A 107 24.16 22.81 -30.58
CA GLY A 107 24.22 23.97 -31.48
C GLY A 107 23.44 25.18 -30.97
N ASP A 108 22.79 25.09 -29.80
CA ASP A 108 22.09 26.18 -29.13
C ASP A 108 23.04 27.01 -28.24
N GLY A 109 24.35 26.91 -28.47
CA GLY A 109 25.35 27.82 -27.91
C GLY A 109 25.42 27.79 -26.39
N HIS A 110 25.16 26.65 -25.75
CA HIS A 110 25.31 26.55 -24.31
C HIS A 110 26.80 26.50 -23.95
N VAL A 111 27.19 27.33 -22.98
CA VAL A 111 28.52 27.30 -22.42
C VAL A 111 28.65 26.07 -21.53
N VAL A 112 29.66 25.25 -21.79
CA VAL A 112 30.02 24.11 -20.93
C VAL A 112 30.95 24.60 -19.82
N PHE A 113 30.60 24.32 -18.58
CA PHE A 113 31.43 24.61 -17.40
C PHE A 113 32.08 23.32 -16.91
N ALA A 114 33.38 23.40 -16.61
CA ALA A 114 34.03 22.43 -15.75
C ALA A 114 33.66 22.79 -14.30
N ALA A 115 33.17 21.81 -13.55
CA ALA A 115 32.69 21.99 -12.20
C ALA A 115 33.44 21.08 -11.23
N LYS A 116 33.69 21.59 -10.01
CA LYS A 116 34.29 20.84 -8.90
C LYS A 116 33.46 21.07 -7.64
N CYS A 117 32.92 20.00 -7.04
CA CYS A 117 32.21 20.14 -5.76
C CYS A 117 33.16 20.03 -4.55
N SER A 118 32.67 20.41 -3.38
CA SER A 118 33.38 20.30 -2.09
C SER A 118 33.89 18.89 -1.74
N LYS A 119 33.26 17.84 -2.26
CA LYS A 119 33.73 16.44 -2.13
C LYS A 119 34.84 16.06 -3.13
N GLY A 120 35.27 16.98 -4.00
CA GLY A 120 36.32 16.75 -4.99
C GLY A 120 35.87 16.07 -6.29
N HIS A 121 34.56 15.88 -6.52
CA HIS A 121 34.07 15.35 -7.79
C HIS A 121 34.22 16.39 -8.90
N HIS A 122 34.80 15.97 -10.02
CA HIS A 122 34.91 16.76 -11.25
C HIS A 122 33.86 16.34 -12.27
N PHE A 123 33.14 17.29 -12.84
CA PHE A 123 32.10 17.02 -13.85
C PHE A 123 31.93 18.20 -14.80
N LYS A 124 31.25 17.97 -15.93
CA LYS A 124 30.85 19.02 -16.87
C LYS A 124 29.37 19.33 -16.70
N VAL A 125 29.00 20.60 -16.78
CA VAL A 125 27.60 21.02 -16.66
C VAL A 125 27.32 22.20 -17.59
N THR A 126 26.10 22.27 -18.11
CA THR A 126 25.59 23.42 -18.87
C THR A 126 24.53 24.13 -18.05
N GLY A 127 24.19 25.37 -18.41
CA GLY A 127 23.06 26.06 -17.78
C GLY A 127 21.72 25.31 -17.92
N ALA A 128 21.56 24.51 -18.99
CA ALA A 128 20.44 23.59 -19.15
C ALA A 128 20.40 22.52 -18.05
N GLY A 129 21.57 21.95 -17.72
CA GLY A 129 21.73 20.91 -16.71
C GLY A 129 21.47 21.38 -15.28
N ALA A 130 21.34 22.68 -15.04
CA ALA A 130 20.96 23.25 -13.74
C ALA A 130 19.44 23.23 -13.48
N ARG A 131 18.63 22.79 -14.46
CA ARG A 131 17.16 22.71 -14.34
C ARG A 131 16.63 21.30 -14.56
N ASN A 132 15.51 20.98 -13.94
CA ASN A 132 14.77 19.73 -14.16
C ASN A 132 13.85 19.86 -15.40
N SER A 133 13.13 18.78 -15.74
CA SER A 133 12.21 18.78 -16.90
C SER A 133 11.00 19.71 -16.77
N ARG A 134 10.75 20.26 -15.58
CA ARG A 134 9.72 21.27 -15.30
C ARG A 134 10.26 22.70 -15.35
N GLY A 135 11.58 22.85 -15.50
CA GLY A 135 12.26 24.15 -15.52
C GLY A 135 12.72 24.64 -14.14
N ASP A 136 12.46 23.91 -13.05
CA ASP A 136 12.91 24.30 -11.71
C ASP A 136 14.41 24.00 -11.54
N ALA A 137 15.08 24.73 -10.65
CA ALA A 137 16.47 24.45 -10.29
C ALA A 137 16.62 23.03 -9.70
N ILE A 138 17.73 22.35 -10.00
CA ILE A 138 18.01 21.04 -9.42
C ILE A 138 18.58 21.14 -8.00
N ASP A 139 18.20 20.19 -7.14
CA ASP A 139 18.62 20.16 -5.73
C ASP A 139 20.11 19.79 -5.54
N VAL A 140 20.68 19.01 -6.46
CA VAL A 140 22.09 18.58 -6.42
C VAL A 140 22.69 18.60 -7.83
N LEU A 141 23.58 19.57 -8.07
CA LEU A 141 24.29 19.82 -9.32
C LEU A 141 25.32 18.73 -9.63
N CYS A 142 26.07 18.29 -8.61
CA CYS A 142 27.10 17.27 -8.78
C CYS A 142 26.50 15.87 -8.95
N PRO A 143 26.75 15.16 -10.07
CA PRO A 143 26.23 13.81 -10.30
C PRO A 143 26.73 12.79 -9.26
N GLY A 144 27.98 12.91 -8.82
CA GLY A 144 28.55 12.07 -7.76
C GLY A 144 27.82 12.26 -6.43
N CYS A 145 27.67 13.51 -5.98
CA CYS A 145 26.92 13.81 -4.75
C CYS A 145 25.45 13.40 -4.87
N ARG A 146 24.83 13.54 -6.05
CA ARG A 146 23.45 13.09 -6.29
C ARG A 146 23.34 11.57 -6.15
N LYS A 147 24.31 10.82 -6.69
CA LYS A 147 24.39 9.37 -6.54
C LYS A 147 24.57 8.98 -5.07
N ASP A 148 25.46 9.65 -4.34
CA ASP A 148 25.66 9.44 -2.91
C ASP A 148 24.38 9.69 -2.11
N ALA A 149 23.69 10.80 -2.39
CA ALA A 149 22.44 11.17 -1.72
C ALA A 149 21.34 10.14 -2.00
N ALA A 150 21.22 9.69 -3.25
CA ALA A 150 20.29 8.64 -3.62
C ALA A 150 20.60 7.31 -2.94
N LEU A 151 21.88 6.93 -2.84
CA LEU A 151 22.30 5.74 -2.09
C LEU A 151 21.98 5.86 -0.60
N ALA A 152 22.25 7.01 0.01
CA ALA A 152 21.92 7.29 1.41
C ALA A 152 20.41 7.20 1.68
N GLU A 153 19.58 7.78 0.80
CA GLU A 153 18.12 7.63 0.85
C GLU A 153 17.70 6.15 0.76
N GLY A 154 18.31 5.39 -0.16
CA GLY A 154 18.07 3.96 -0.31
C GLY A 154 18.40 3.17 0.97
N PHE A 155 19.53 3.44 1.60
CA PHE A 155 19.91 2.78 2.85
C PHE A 155 19.01 3.17 4.02
N ALA A 156 18.62 4.45 4.14
CA ALA A 156 17.66 4.88 5.15
C ALA A 156 16.31 4.17 5.00
N LYS A 157 15.82 3.99 3.77
CA LYS A 157 14.61 3.20 3.50
C LYS A 157 14.76 1.73 3.91
N VAL A 158 15.94 1.14 3.68
CA VAL A 158 16.23 -0.23 4.11
C VAL A 158 16.13 -0.34 5.64
N GLU A 159 16.71 0.59 6.39
CA GLU A 159 16.64 0.59 7.86
C GLU A 159 15.20 0.61 8.39
N VAL A 160 14.35 1.46 7.82
CA VAL A 160 12.91 1.51 8.14
C VAL A 160 12.26 0.15 7.87
N VAL A 161 12.44 -0.42 6.67
CA VAL A 161 11.85 -1.73 6.31
C VAL A 161 12.35 -2.86 7.21
N LEU A 162 13.64 -2.87 7.58
CA LEU A 162 14.19 -3.87 8.49
C LEU A 162 13.51 -3.82 9.86
N SER A 163 13.31 -2.60 10.38
CA SER A 163 12.65 -2.39 11.68
C SER A 163 11.19 -2.85 11.67
N GLU A 164 10.41 -2.46 10.66
CA GLU A 164 8.98 -2.79 10.56
C GLU A 164 8.74 -4.29 10.32
N THR A 165 9.57 -4.92 9.50
CA THR A 165 9.36 -6.31 9.07
C THR A 165 10.11 -7.32 9.93
N ARG A 166 10.92 -6.86 10.90
CA ARG A 166 11.88 -7.67 11.68
C ARG A 166 12.78 -8.51 10.77
N SER A 167 13.21 -7.92 9.65
CA SER A 167 14.13 -8.54 8.70
C SER A 167 15.59 -8.25 9.08
N SER A 168 16.54 -8.95 8.47
CA SER A 168 17.97 -8.80 8.77
C SER A 168 18.79 -8.55 7.51
N VAL A 169 19.84 -7.73 7.61
CA VAL A 169 20.85 -7.59 6.55
C VAL A 169 21.77 -8.80 6.58
N VAL A 170 21.91 -9.46 5.44
CA VAL A 170 22.87 -10.56 5.26
C VAL A 170 24.20 -10.01 4.76
N LYS A 171 24.17 -9.08 3.80
CA LYS A 171 25.37 -8.50 3.21
C LYS A 171 25.09 -7.09 2.69
N GLN A 172 26.03 -6.19 2.91
CA GLN A 172 25.97 -4.82 2.41
C GLN A 172 27.04 -4.62 1.34
N TYR A 173 26.66 -3.96 0.25
CA TYR A 173 27.54 -3.57 -0.86
C TYR A 173 27.62 -2.05 -0.94
N SER A 174 28.53 -1.51 -1.74
CA SER A 174 28.63 -0.06 -1.96
C SER A 174 27.39 0.53 -2.63
N ASN A 175 26.66 -0.26 -3.44
CA ASN A 175 25.49 0.18 -4.17
C ASN A 175 24.23 -0.66 -3.91
N GLY A 176 24.23 -1.51 -2.88
CA GLY A 176 23.14 -2.44 -2.66
C GLY A 176 23.19 -3.18 -1.34
N VAL A 177 22.18 -4.01 -1.11
CA VAL A 177 22.05 -4.80 0.12
C VAL A 177 21.33 -6.11 -0.16
N ASP A 178 21.78 -7.18 0.48
CA ASP A 178 21.07 -8.44 0.61
C ASP A 178 20.35 -8.49 1.95
N ILE A 179 19.03 -8.63 1.91
CA ILE A 179 18.15 -8.72 3.07
C ILE A 179 17.56 -10.13 3.14
N ARG A 180 17.54 -10.69 4.34
CA ARG A 180 16.79 -11.91 4.68
C ARG A 180 15.53 -11.51 5.44
N CYS A 181 14.36 -11.86 4.90
CA CYS A 181 13.10 -11.60 5.59
C CYS A 181 12.98 -12.47 6.86
N ARG A 182 12.06 -12.12 7.76
CA ARG A 182 11.84 -12.89 9.02
C ARG A 182 11.56 -14.39 8.83
N ARG A 183 11.12 -14.82 7.64
CA ARG A 183 10.86 -16.23 7.30
C ARG A 183 12.01 -16.90 6.53
N GLY A 184 13.17 -16.24 6.41
CA GLY A 184 14.38 -16.80 5.82
C GLY A 184 14.59 -16.57 4.32
N HIS A 185 13.66 -15.93 3.60
CA HIS A 185 13.82 -15.68 2.16
C HIS A 185 14.84 -14.57 1.88
N MET A 186 15.72 -14.79 0.90
CA MET A 186 16.78 -13.86 0.49
C MET A 186 16.30 -12.90 -0.60
N HIS A 187 16.65 -11.62 -0.48
CA HIS A 187 16.31 -10.58 -1.45
C HIS A 187 17.47 -9.60 -1.62
N SER A 188 17.76 -9.22 -2.86
CA SER A 188 18.83 -8.27 -3.20
C SER A 188 18.24 -6.98 -3.74
N PHE A 189 18.73 -5.83 -3.27
CA PHE A 189 18.31 -4.50 -3.69
C PHE A 189 19.51 -3.69 -4.19
N TYR A 190 19.37 -3.11 -5.38
CA TYR A 190 20.35 -2.18 -5.97
C TYR A 190 19.88 -0.74 -5.75
N LEU A 191 20.52 -0.06 -4.80
CA LEU A 191 20.08 1.25 -4.30
C LEU A 191 20.57 2.42 -5.16
N ASP A 192 21.47 2.19 -6.12
CA ASP A 192 21.92 3.20 -7.09
C ASP A 192 20.85 3.48 -8.16
N SER A 193 19.97 2.52 -8.45
CA SER A 193 18.84 2.67 -9.37
C SER A 193 17.57 3.20 -8.68
N TRP A 194 16.77 3.99 -9.41
CA TRP A 194 15.48 4.46 -8.91
C TRP A 194 14.53 3.28 -8.62
N ASP A 195 14.41 2.32 -9.54
CA ASP A 195 13.56 1.14 -9.37
C ASP A 195 13.95 0.30 -8.14
N GLY A 196 15.25 0.09 -7.94
CA GLY A 196 15.74 -0.67 -6.80
C GLY A 196 15.47 0.01 -5.46
N ARG A 197 15.50 1.35 -5.40
CA ARG A 197 15.05 2.10 -4.21
C ARG A 197 13.54 1.99 -3.98
N GLN A 198 12.73 2.00 -5.04
CA GLN A 198 11.27 1.84 -4.92
C GLN A 198 10.86 0.41 -4.57
N ALA A 199 11.71 -0.58 -4.87
CA ALA A 199 11.49 -1.97 -4.49
C ALA A 199 11.69 -2.23 -3.00
N VAL A 200 12.37 -1.34 -2.27
CA VAL A 200 12.52 -1.40 -0.81
C VAL A 200 11.23 -0.93 -0.15
N ARG A 201 10.40 -1.88 0.27
CA ARG A 201 9.10 -1.65 0.89
C ARG A 201 8.73 -2.80 1.83
N PRO A 202 7.80 -2.64 2.79
CA PRO A 202 7.53 -3.67 3.80
C PRO A 202 7.07 -5.02 3.22
N ASP A 203 6.38 -5.01 2.09
CA ASP A 203 5.87 -6.22 1.41
C ASP A 203 6.84 -6.78 0.33
N PHE A 204 8.14 -6.45 0.42
CA PHE A 204 9.16 -6.84 -0.56
C PHE A 204 9.25 -8.36 -0.79
N CYS A 205 9.07 -9.14 0.27
CA CYS A 205 9.16 -10.58 0.18
C CYS A 205 7.90 -11.16 -0.47
N LYS A 206 7.96 -11.43 -1.78
CA LYS A 206 6.82 -11.98 -2.54
C LYS A 206 6.25 -13.27 -1.93
N ALA A 207 7.10 -14.15 -1.38
CA ALA A 207 6.65 -15.37 -0.72
C ALA A 207 5.88 -15.08 0.58
N CYS A 208 6.38 -14.17 1.43
CA CYS A 208 5.65 -13.75 2.63
C CYS A 208 4.37 -12.98 2.30
N ASN A 209 4.41 -12.09 1.30
CA ASN A 209 3.24 -11.34 0.85
C ASN A 209 2.12 -12.27 0.35
N LYS A 210 2.46 -13.34 -0.37
CA LYS A 210 1.48 -14.39 -0.72
C LYS A 210 0.82 -15.02 0.51
N LEU A 211 1.58 -15.25 1.58
CA LEU A 211 1.06 -15.83 2.83
C LEU A 211 0.18 -14.85 3.59
N THR A 212 0.57 -13.57 3.66
CA THR A 212 -0.26 -12.51 4.23
C THR A 212 -1.58 -12.38 3.48
N ARG A 213 -1.54 -12.29 2.14
CA ARG A 213 -2.74 -12.25 1.30
C ARG A 213 -3.62 -13.48 1.46
N PHE A 214 -3.02 -14.66 1.62
CA PHE A 214 -3.77 -15.88 1.88
C PHE A 214 -4.48 -15.83 3.23
N LYS A 215 -3.81 -15.34 4.28
CA LYS A 215 -4.39 -15.17 5.62
C LYS A 215 -5.57 -14.18 5.58
N GLU A 216 -5.37 -12.99 5.02
CA GLU A 216 -6.43 -11.98 4.86
C GLU A 216 -7.62 -12.52 4.06
N PHE A 217 -7.37 -13.24 2.97
CA PHE A 217 -8.40 -13.89 2.18
C PHE A 217 -9.14 -14.98 2.96
N SER A 218 -8.42 -15.80 3.72
CA SER A 218 -9.02 -16.85 4.55
C SER A 218 -9.88 -16.25 5.66
N GLU A 219 -9.43 -15.18 6.31
CA GLU A 219 -10.19 -14.45 7.33
C GLU A 219 -11.46 -13.83 6.74
N ALA A 220 -11.35 -13.12 5.61
CA ALA A 220 -12.51 -12.57 4.92
C ALA A 220 -13.48 -13.65 4.42
N ALA A 221 -12.99 -14.85 4.07
CA ALA A 221 -13.84 -16.00 3.75
C ALA A 221 -14.58 -16.53 5.00
N LYS A 222 -13.89 -16.59 6.16
CA LYS A 222 -14.51 -17.00 7.43
C LYS A 222 -15.65 -16.06 7.82
N ASP A 223 -15.52 -14.76 7.55
CA ASP A 223 -16.58 -13.75 7.76
C ASP A 223 -17.84 -13.99 6.92
N LEU A 224 -17.76 -14.85 5.90
CA LEU A 224 -18.88 -15.28 5.07
C LEU A 224 -19.34 -16.71 5.39
N GLY A 225 -18.82 -17.32 6.46
CA GLY A 225 -19.08 -18.72 6.78
C GLY A 225 -18.47 -19.68 5.75
N ILE A 226 -17.37 -19.29 5.12
CA ILE A 226 -16.67 -20.08 4.11
C ILE A 226 -15.29 -20.47 4.63
N THR A 227 -14.97 -21.75 4.57
CA THR A 227 -13.64 -22.29 4.87
C THR A 227 -12.89 -22.52 3.56
N VAL A 228 -11.74 -21.88 3.40
CA VAL A 228 -10.84 -22.12 2.25
C VAL A 228 -10.00 -23.36 2.53
N VAL A 229 -9.99 -24.32 1.60
CA VAL A 229 -9.35 -25.64 1.76
C VAL A 229 -7.86 -25.61 1.44
N GLU A 230 -7.41 -24.72 0.55
CA GLU A 230 -5.98 -24.64 0.23
C GLU A 230 -5.11 -24.22 1.41
N SER A 231 -3.83 -24.56 1.32
CA SER A 231 -2.80 -24.12 2.25
C SER A 231 -2.01 -22.88 1.77
N GLN A 232 -2.23 -22.43 0.52
CA GLN A 232 -1.45 -21.36 -0.07
C GLN A 232 -2.21 -20.51 -1.09
N TRP A 233 -1.71 -19.29 -1.31
CA TRP A 233 -2.22 -18.38 -2.32
C TRP A 233 -1.91 -18.84 -3.74
N ILE A 234 -2.94 -19.12 -4.53
CA ILE A 234 -2.83 -19.42 -5.97
C ILE A 234 -2.66 -18.13 -6.77
N ALA A 235 -3.73 -17.31 -6.88
CA ALA A 235 -3.74 -15.99 -7.52
C ALA A 235 -5.03 -15.22 -7.17
N ALA A 236 -5.04 -13.90 -7.32
CA ALA A 236 -6.24 -13.08 -7.04
C ALA A 236 -7.43 -13.36 -7.98
N SER A 237 -7.13 -13.79 -9.21
CA SER A 237 -8.10 -14.04 -10.28
C SER A 237 -8.46 -15.51 -10.45
N ARG A 238 -7.79 -16.42 -9.72
CA ARG A 238 -8.06 -17.85 -9.81
C ARG A 238 -8.96 -18.28 -8.64
N PRO A 239 -9.83 -19.27 -8.84
CA PRO A 239 -10.63 -19.82 -7.77
C PRO A 239 -9.76 -20.62 -6.80
N HIS A 240 -10.06 -20.48 -5.52
CA HIS A 240 -9.60 -21.31 -4.40
C HIS A 240 -10.75 -22.25 -4.00
N GLN A 241 -10.49 -23.53 -3.84
CA GLN A 241 -11.41 -24.53 -3.30
C GLN A 241 -11.82 -24.13 -1.89
N ALA A 242 -13.14 -24.03 -1.71
CA ALA A 242 -13.73 -23.59 -0.47
C ALA A 242 -14.99 -24.39 -0.18
N VAL A 243 -15.30 -24.52 1.11
CA VAL A 243 -16.50 -25.20 1.61
C VAL A 243 -17.30 -24.20 2.42
N CYS A 244 -18.58 -24.04 2.11
CA CYS A 244 -19.46 -23.20 2.95
C CYS A 244 -19.94 -23.97 4.18
N PHE A 245 -20.56 -23.27 5.14
CA PHE A 245 -21.15 -23.89 6.33
C PHE A 245 -22.16 -25.01 6.03
N ALA A 246 -22.86 -24.95 4.90
CA ALA A 246 -23.79 -26.01 4.47
C ALA A 246 -23.09 -27.23 3.83
N GLY A 247 -21.76 -27.23 3.72
CA GLY A 247 -20.98 -28.32 3.15
C GLY A 247 -20.80 -28.29 1.63
N HIS A 248 -21.28 -27.24 0.93
CA HIS A 248 -21.07 -27.13 -0.52
C HIS A 248 -19.62 -26.79 -0.84
N GLU A 249 -18.98 -27.58 -1.69
CA GLU A 249 -17.65 -27.30 -2.24
C GLU A 249 -17.75 -26.43 -3.49
N PHE A 250 -16.99 -25.33 -3.56
CA PHE A 250 -16.98 -24.44 -4.73
C PHE A 250 -15.66 -23.68 -4.87
N GLY A 251 -15.45 -23.08 -6.03
CA GLY A 251 -14.32 -22.20 -6.29
C GLY A 251 -14.59 -20.76 -5.86
N LEU A 252 -13.98 -20.32 -4.76
CA LEU A 252 -14.02 -18.94 -4.27
C LEU A 252 -12.92 -18.11 -4.93
N VAL A 253 -13.30 -17.11 -5.75
CA VAL A 253 -12.35 -16.16 -6.30
C VAL A 253 -12.25 -14.95 -5.36
N PRO A 254 -11.05 -14.56 -4.86
CA PRO A 254 -10.89 -13.43 -3.94
C PRO A 254 -11.62 -12.16 -4.39
N ASN A 255 -11.46 -11.78 -5.66
CA ASN A 255 -12.12 -10.57 -6.22
C ASN A 255 -13.66 -10.67 -6.34
N LYS A 256 -14.24 -11.86 -6.17
CA LYS A 256 -15.70 -12.11 -6.27
C LYS A 256 -16.32 -12.55 -4.94
N MET A 257 -15.57 -12.45 -3.84
CA MET A 257 -15.95 -12.97 -2.53
C MET A 257 -17.30 -12.44 -2.00
N LYS A 258 -17.72 -11.22 -2.38
CA LYS A 258 -19.00 -10.60 -1.96
C LYS A 258 -20.27 -11.42 -2.23
N ARG A 259 -20.22 -12.45 -3.08
CA ARG A 259 -21.40 -13.24 -3.49
C ARG A 259 -21.67 -14.46 -2.61
N GLY A 260 -20.76 -14.83 -1.70
CA GLY A 260 -20.90 -16.04 -0.88
C GLY A 260 -20.89 -17.34 -1.71
N CYS A 261 -21.40 -18.42 -1.12
CA CYS A 261 -21.56 -19.71 -1.80
C CYS A 261 -22.63 -19.61 -2.91
N PRO A 262 -22.34 -20.05 -4.15
CA PRO A 262 -23.29 -19.97 -5.26
C PRO A 262 -24.46 -20.95 -5.16
N GLU A 263 -24.30 -22.02 -4.37
CA GLU A 263 -25.29 -23.10 -4.22
C GLU A 263 -26.23 -22.88 -3.03
N CYS A 264 -25.79 -22.12 -2.02
CA CYS A 264 -26.69 -21.70 -0.94
C CYS A 264 -27.82 -20.81 -1.51
N PRO A 265 -29.09 -21.02 -1.11
CA PRO A 265 -30.17 -20.18 -1.57
C PRO A 265 -29.86 -18.72 -1.26
N ARG A 266 -30.00 -17.84 -2.26
CA ARG A 266 -29.76 -16.40 -2.08
C ARG A 266 -30.59 -15.91 -0.90
N GLY A 267 -29.94 -15.45 0.16
CA GLY A 267 -30.63 -14.96 1.36
C GLY A 267 -30.74 -15.97 2.51
N MET A 268 -30.55 -17.28 2.29
CA MET A 268 -30.55 -18.27 3.38
C MET A 268 -29.30 -18.14 4.27
N TYR A 269 -28.23 -17.57 3.71
CA TYR A 269 -27.08 -17.00 4.43
C TYR A 269 -26.69 -15.69 3.73
N GLY A 270 -27.66 -14.78 3.58
CA GLY A 270 -27.57 -13.54 2.78
C GLY A 270 -26.58 -12.49 3.30
N GLY A 271 -25.30 -12.83 3.42
CA GLY A 271 -24.27 -11.92 3.92
C GLY A 271 -24.31 -11.67 5.42
N ALA A 272 -25.20 -12.31 6.17
CA ALA A 272 -25.15 -12.40 7.62
C ALA A 272 -24.88 -13.86 7.99
N VAL A 273 -23.64 -14.15 8.38
CA VAL A 273 -23.30 -15.38 9.11
C VAL A 273 -24.16 -15.36 10.38
N PRO A 274 -24.82 -16.48 10.77
CA PRO A 274 -25.44 -16.54 12.08
C PRO A 274 -24.38 -16.12 13.10
N PRO A 275 -24.63 -15.13 13.95
CA PRO A 275 -23.60 -14.52 14.76
C PRO A 275 -22.84 -15.62 15.50
N HIS A 276 -21.52 -15.48 15.59
CA HIS A 276 -20.78 -16.29 16.54
C HIS A 276 -21.20 -15.82 17.93
N ASP A 277 -22.24 -16.47 18.46
CA ASP A 277 -22.91 -16.19 19.72
C ASP A 277 -22.59 -17.27 20.76
N VAL A 278 -21.69 -18.21 20.43
CA VAL A 278 -21.20 -19.23 21.36
C VAL A 278 -19.68 -19.14 21.49
N TYR A 279 -19.18 -19.12 22.72
CA TYR A 279 -17.78 -19.38 23.06
C TYR A 279 -17.69 -20.70 23.83
N TYR A 280 -16.67 -21.51 23.59
CA TYR A 280 -16.46 -22.77 24.28
C TYR A 280 -14.97 -23.07 24.52
N VAL A 281 -14.72 -23.94 25.50
CA VAL A 281 -13.40 -24.53 25.78
C VAL A 281 -13.57 -26.03 25.88
N VAL A 282 -12.83 -26.78 25.06
CA VAL A 282 -12.81 -28.25 25.07
C VAL A 282 -11.38 -28.76 25.26
N SER A 283 -11.22 -29.95 25.83
CA SER A 283 -9.94 -30.66 25.88
C SER A 283 -10.09 -32.15 25.62
N GLY A 284 -8.96 -32.81 25.38
CA GLY A 284 -8.86 -34.26 25.26
C GLY A 284 -7.63 -34.68 24.46
N LEU A 285 -7.56 -35.97 24.15
CA LEU A 285 -6.48 -36.54 23.35
C LEU A 285 -6.72 -36.24 21.87
N ASP A 286 -6.06 -35.22 21.34
CA ASP A 286 -6.20 -34.81 19.93
C ASP A 286 -5.80 -35.96 19.00
N ALA A 287 -6.76 -36.47 18.23
CA ALA A 287 -6.59 -37.63 17.35
C ALA A 287 -5.56 -37.39 16.22
N VAL A 288 -5.28 -36.13 15.87
CA VAL A 288 -4.30 -35.76 14.84
C VAL A 288 -2.89 -35.75 15.41
N THR A 289 -2.71 -35.23 16.63
CA THR A 289 -1.38 -35.06 17.23
C THR A 289 -0.98 -36.18 18.20
N GLY A 290 -1.96 -36.94 18.70
CA GLY A 290 -1.79 -37.96 19.73
C GLY A 290 -1.39 -37.38 21.10
N LYS A 291 -1.74 -36.12 21.38
CA LYS A 291 -1.37 -35.41 22.63
C LYS A 291 -2.58 -34.77 23.28
N ASP A 292 -2.56 -34.70 24.60
CA ASP A 292 -3.56 -33.98 25.37
C ASP A 292 -3.52 -32.48 25.03
N THR A 293 -4.67 -31.97 24.61
CA THR A 293 -4.80 -30.66 23.97
C THR A 293 -6.03 -29.94 24.50
N VAL A 294 -5.91 -28.64 24.74
CA VAL A 294 -7.03 -27.73 25.01
C VAL A 294 -7.28 -26.83 23.79
N LYS A 295 -8.55 -26.53 23.54
CA LYS A 295 -9.00 -25.70 22.43
C LYS A 295 -10.09 -24.72 22.88
N PRO A 296 -9.77 -23.42 23.06
CA PRO A 296 -10.79 -22.38 23.01
C PRO A 296 -11.34 -22.23 21.59
N GLY A 297 -12.62 -21.89 21.45
CA GLY A 297 -13.20 -21.63 20.13
C GLY A 297 -14.58 -21.01 20.17
N ILE A 298 -15.03 -20.55 19.00
CA ILE A 298 -16.38 -19.98 18.82
C ILE A 298 -17.27 -20.82 17.89
N SER A 299 -18.58 -20.70 18.10
CA SER A 299 -19.61 -21.29 17.24
C SER A 299 -20.85 -20.40 17.17
N SER A 300 -21.90 -20.89 16.50
CA SER A 300 -23.18 -20.22 16.36
C SER A 300 -24.32 -21.10 16.85
N GLY A 301 -25.41 -20.50 17.32
CA GLY A 301 -26.60 -21.19 17.82
C GLY A 301 -26.29 -21.94 19.12
N SER A 302 -26.37 -23.27 19.10
CA SER A 302 -26.05 -24.09 20.28
C SER A 302 -24.60 -24.59 20.33
N GLY A 303 -23.81 -24.35 19.26
CA GLY A 303 -22.45 -24.89 19.13
C GLY A 303 -22.36 -26.42 18.95
N TYR A 304 -23.49 -27.15 19.04
CA TYR A 304 -23.52 -28.61 19.12
C TYR A 304 -22.84 -29.32 17.94
N ASN A 305 -23.02 -28.84 16.71
CA ASN A 305 -22.36 -29.43 15.54
C ASN A 305 -20.84 -29.30 15.61
N ARG A 306 -20.34 -28.14 16.08
CA ARG A 306 -18.89 -27.89 16.19
C ARG A 306 -18.28 -28.67 17.33
N LEU A 307 -18.96 -28.74 18.48
CA LEU A 307 -18.53 -29.52 19.64
C LEU A 307 -18.51 -31.02 19.34
N ARG A 308 -19.50 -31.54 18.59
CA ARG A 308 -19.49 -32.93 18.13
C ARG A 308 -18.29 -33.23 17.24
N GLN A 309 -17.95 -32.33 16.31
CA GLN A 309 -16.77 -32.50 15.47
C GLN A 309 -15.48 -32.55 16.31
N HIS A 310 -15.38 -31.71 17.34
CA HIS A 310 -14.22 -31.74 18.26
C HIS A 310 -14.14 -33.04 19.06
N ALA A 311 -15.29 -33.56 19.50
CA ALA A 311 -15.34 -34.87 20.16
C ALA A 311 -14.91 -36.01 19.22
N GLU A 312 -15.30 -35.96 17.94
CA GLU A 312 -14.80 -36.90 16.91
C GLU A 312 -13.28 -36.78 16.69
N ASP A 313 -12.72 -35.58 16.84
CA ASP A 313 -11.28 -35.29 16.80
C ASP A 313 -10.57 -35.63 18.13
N GLY A 314 -11.26 -36.25 19.11
CA GLY A 314 -10.71 -36.70 20.39
C GLY A 314 -10.71 -35.66 21.52
N LEU A 315 -11.27 -34.46 21.30
CA LEU A 315 -11.48 -33.44 22.32
C LEU A 315 -12.84 -33.62 23.01
N THR A 316 -12.95 -34.67 23.82
CA THR A 316 -14.22 -35.15 24.36
C THR A 316 -14.68 -34.44 25.64
N VAL A 317 -13.82 -33.67 26.29
CA VAL A 317 -14.14 -32.96 27.55
C VAL A 317 -14.52 -31.53 27.24
N GLN A 318 -15.69 -31.08 27.72
CA GLN A 318 -16.14 -29.69 27.57
C GLN A 318 -16.02 -28.98 28.92
N HIS A 319 -15.17 -27.97 29.01
CA HIS A 319 -14.94 -27.21 30.25
C HIS A 319 -15.88 -26.02 30.38
N LEU A 320 -16.14 -25.34 29.26
CA LEU A 320 -16.91 -24.11 29.23
C LEU A 320 -17.75 -24.03 27.96
N ARG A 321 -18.99 -23.56 28.07
CA ARG A 321 -19.79 -23.11 26.94
C ARG A 321 -20.68 -21.94 27.34
N ILE A 322 -20.44 -20.81 26.69
CA ILE A 322 -21.20 -19.58 26.88
C ILE A 322 -22.02 -19.37 25.61
N SER A 323 -23.34 -19.41 25.72
CA SER A 323 -24.26 -19.25 24.57
C SER A 323 -25.04 -17.95 24.66
N GLY A 324 -25.54 -17.46 23.53
CA GLY A 324 -26.32 -16.21 23.47
C GLY A 324 -25.49 -14.94 23.60
N LEU A 325 -24.18 -15.01 23.31
CA LEU A 325 -23.32 -13.83 23.29
C LEU A 325 -23.79 -12.83 22.21
N PRO A 326 -23.85 -11.53 22.52
CA PRO A 326 -24.10 -10.49 21.53
C PRO A 326 -23.18 -10.61 20.31
N VAL A 327 -23.68 -10.16 19.16
CA VAL A 327 -22.94 -10.22 17.89
C VAL A 327 -21.54 -9.62 18.05
N GLY A 328 -20.52 -10.41 17.76
CA GLY A 328 -19.11 -10.01 17.83
C GLY A 328 -18.42 -10.30 19.16
N MET A 329 -19.16 -10.50 20.26
CA MET A 329 -18.56 -10.74 21.57
C MET A 329 -17.81 -12.07 21.66
N ALA A 330 -18.34 -13.16 21.10
CA ALA A 330 -17.62 -14.44 21.13
C ALA A 330 -16.25 -14.32 20.44
N ARG A 331 -16.19 -13.59 19.33
CA ARG A 331 -14.94 -13.36 18.60
C ARG A 331 -13.99 -12.42 19.35
N ALA A 332 -14.49 -11.38 20.01
CA ALA A 332 -13.68 -10.49 20.84
C ALA A 332 -13.08 -11.26 22.04
N LEU A 333 -13.88 -12.11 22.68
CA LEU A 333 -13.44 -13.01 23.76
C LEU A 333 -12.40 -14.01 23.27
N GLU A 334 -12.63 -14.68 22.14
CA GLU A 334 -11.64 -15.60 21.54
C GLU A 334 -10.33 -14.89 21.22
N GLY A 335 -10.38 -13.69 20.61
CA GLY A 335 -9.20 -12.88 20.35
C GLY A 335 -8.45 -12.50 21.62
N PHE A 336 -9.15 -12.06 22.66
CA PHE A 336 -8.56 -11.73 23.96
C PHE A 336 -7.82 -12.92 24.58
N VAL A 337 -8.44 -14.10 24.57
CA VAL A 337 -7.83 -15.33 25.11
C VAL A 337 -6.61 -15.74 24.28
N LEU A 338 -6.71 -15.75 22.95
CA LEU A 338 -5.58 -16.13 22.09
C LEU A 338 -4.39 -15.15 22.22
N ASP A 339 -4.65 -13.85 22.30
CA ASP A 339 -3.62 -12.83 22.51
C ASP A 339 -3.03 -12.90 23.94
N GLY A 340 -3.83 -13.29 24.94
CA GLY A 340 -3.37 -13.57 26.30
C GLY A 340 -2.37 -14.73 26.34
N LEU A 341 -2.73 -15.85 25.70
CA LEU A 341 -1.87 -17.03 25.59
C LEU A 341 -0.55 -16.72 24.86
N ASP A 342 -0.58 -15.93 23.79
CA ASP A 342 0.64 -15.50 23.08
C ASP A 342 1.54 -14.64 23.98
N ARG A 343 0.97 -13.73 24.80
CA ARG A 343 1.71 -12.91 25.77
C ARG A 343 2.36 -13.76 26.87
N GLU A 344 1.71 -14.84 27.28
CA GLU A 344 2.23 -15.79 28.28
C GLU A 344 3.26 -16.77 27.68
N GLY A 345 3.44 -16.75 26.36
CA GLY A 345 4.43 -17.58 25.66
C GLY A 345 3.96 -18.99 25.36
N TRP A 346 2.66 -19.25 25.42
CA TRP A 346 2.09 -20.52 25.01
C TRP A 346 2.24 -20.73 23.50
N LEU A 347 2.73 -21.91 23.12
CA LEU A 347 2.88 -22.31 21.72
C LEU A 347 1.77 -23.27 21.32
N ALA A 348 1.04 -22.93 20.26
CA ALA A 348 0.00 -23.81 19.72
C ALA A 348 0.61 -25.15 19.21
N THR A 349 -0.02 -26.28 19.57
CA THR A 349 0.35 -27.62 19.12
C THR A 349 -0.13 -27.91 17.70
N ARG A 350 -1.25 -27.30 17.29
CA ARG A 350 -1.86 -27.42 15.97
C ARG A 350 -2.54 -26.10 15.61
N GLY A 351 -2.30 -25.59 14.40
CA GLY A 351 -2.91 -24.32 13.97
C GLY A 351 -2.62 -23.16 14.92
N VAL A 352 -3.63 -22.32 15.19
CA VAL A 352 -3.53 -21.15 16.11
C VAL A 352 -4.44 -21.25 17.32
N GLU A 353 -5.22 -22.34 17.44
CA GLU A 353 -6.30 -22.47 18.43
C GLU A 353 -6.14 -23.71 19.32
N TYR A 354 -5.11 -24.54 19.12
CA TYR A 354 -4.91 -25.78 19.87
C TYR A 354 -3.63 -25.66 20.70
N PHE A 355 -3.73 -25.86 22.00
CA PHE A 355 -2.63 -25.67 22.95
C PHE A 355 -2.41 -26.95 23.78
N PRO A 356 -1.22 -27.15 24.38
CA PRO A 356 -1.02 -28.24 25.31
C PRO A 356 -2.05 -28.16 26.46
N GLU A 357 -2.52 -29.29 26.98
CA GLU A 357 -3.48 -29.31 28.10
C GLU A 357 -3.02 -28.49 29.32
N ALA A 358 -1.71 -28.34 29.54
CA ALA A 358 -1.15 -27.49 30.59
C ALA A 358 -1.57 -26.01 30.52
N ALA A 359 -2.05 -25.53 29.36
CA ALA A 359 -2.57 -24.18 29.17
C ALA A 359 -4.05 -24.03 29.59
N LEU A 360 -4.73 -25.11 30.00
CA LEU A 360 -6.18 -25.08 30.30
C LEU A 360 -6.53 -24.06 31.39
N GLN A 361 -5.74 -23.99 32.46
CA GLN A 361 -6.01 -23.04 33.54
C GLN A 361 -5.92 -21.59 33.05
N ASP A 362 -4.87 -21.26 32.29
CA ASP A 362 -4.69 -19.92 31.74
C ASP A 362 -5.79 -19.56 30.73
N VAL A 363 -6.25 -20.52 29.92
CA VAL A 363 -7.42 -20.34 29.03
C VAL A 363 -8.67 -19.96 29.84
N MET A 364 -8.93 -20.67 30.94
CA MET A 364 -10.10 -20.42 31.79
C MET A 364 -9.99 -19.10 32.55
N ASP A 365 -8.80 -18.76 33.05
CA ASP A 365 -8.54 -17.52 33.77
C ASP A 365 -8.68 -16.31 32.84
N LEU A 366 -8.13 -16.35 31.63
CA LEU A 366 -8.29 -15.31 30.61
C LEU A 366 -9.75 -15.16 30.18
N ALA A 367 -10.47 -16.28 30.00
CA ALA A 367 -11.89 -16.22 29.68
C ALA A 367 -12.69 -15.56 30.83
N GLY A 368 -12.35 -15.85 32.08
CA GLY A 368 -12.94 -15.22 33.26
C GLY A 368 -12.61 -13.73 33.40
N GLU A 369 -11.33 -13.35 33.22
CA GLU A 369 -10.85 -11.96 33.24
C GLU A 369 -11.59 -11.09 32.23
N TRP A 370 -11.86 -11.64 31.04
CA TRP A 370 -12.62 -10.92 30.02
C TRP A 370 -14.02 -10.50 30.48
N PHE A 371 -14.65 -11.20 31.44
CA PHE A 371 -15.95 -10.79 31.99
C PHE A 371 -15.83 -9.88 33.22
N THR A 372 -14.69 -9.85 33.90
CA THR A 372 -14.47 -8.96 35.06
C THR A 372 -14.01 -7.57 34.68
N ASP A 373 -13.26 -7.44 33.57
CA ASP A 373 -12.47 -6.24 33.28
C ASP A 373 -13.08 -5.33 32.19
N GLN A 374 -14.29 -5.62 31.70
CA GLN A 374 -14.93 -4.81 30.65
C GLN A 374 -15.46 -3.49 31.20
N PRO A 375 -14.96 -2.33 30.73
CA PRO A 375 -15.48 -1.03 31.14
C PRO A 375 -16.96 -0.92 30.73
N GLY A 376 -17.84 -0.71 31.71
CA GLY A 376 -19.28 -0.59 31.48
C GLY A 376 -20.07 -1.89 31.59
N MET A 377 -19.44 -3.05 31.77
CA MET A 377 -20.15 -4.22 32.27
C MET A 377 -20.12 -4.16 33.80
N SER A 378 -21.28 -3.97 34.42
CA SER A 378 -21.35 -4.03 35.89
C SER A 378 -20.89 -5.43 36.34
N PRO A 379 -19.87 -5.55 37.21
CA PRO A 379 -19.40 -6.85 37.69
C PRO A 379 -20.58 -7.53 38.41
N ARG A 380 -21.14 -8.56 37.79
CA ARG A 380 -22.10 -9.44 38.43
C ARG A 380 -21.49 -10.82 38.55
N PRO A 381 -21.68 -11.49 39.71
CA PRO A 381 -21.28 -12.88 39.82
C PRO A 381 -22.03 -13.68 38.77
N VAL A 382 -21.29 -14.32 37.89
CA VAL A 382 -21.80 -15.33 36.97
C VAL A 382 -22.36 -16.46 37.85
N ILE A 383 -23.70 -16.56 37.94
CA ILE A 383 -24.35 -17.65 38.67
C ILE A 383 -24.40 -18.83 37.71
N VAL A 384 -23.66 -19.87 38.06
CA VAL A 384 -23.57 -21.13 37.32
C VAL A 384 -24.74 -22.00 37.79
N GLU A 385 -25.74 -22.21 36.93
CA GLU A 385 -26.79 -23.20 37.17
C GLU A 385 -26.35 -24.52 36.53
N GLY A 386 -26.03 -25.52 37.36
CA GLY A 386 -25.82 -26.88 36.90
C GLY A 386 -27.18 -27.53 36.65
N ASP A 387 -27.56 -27.71 35.40
CA ASP A 387 -28.82 -28.37 35.05
C ASP A 387 -28.80 -29.87 35.41
N ASP A 388 -29.94 -30.33 35.93
CA ASP A 388 -30.22 -31.67 36.45
C ASP A 388 -29.93 -32.79 35.41
N VAL A 389 -29.04 -33.70 35.80
CA VAL A 389 -28.82 -34.98 35.11
C VAL A 389 -30.05 -35.87 35.30
N LEU A 390 -30.76 -36.14 34.21
CA LEU A 390 -31.75 -37.23 34.17
C LEU A 390 -31.05 -38.58 34.41
N ASP A 391 -31.42 -39.18 35.53
CA ASP A 391 -31.05 -40.49 36.04
C ASP A 391 -31.15 -41.62 35.00
N VAL A 392 -30.00 -42.09 34.48
CA VAL A 392 -29.80 -43.47 33.98
C VAL A 392 -28.35 -43.90 34.23
N THR A 393 -28.14 -44.58 35.36
CA THR A 393 -27.09 -45.59 35.67
C THR A 393 -25.60 -45.22 35.53
N GLU A 394 -25.00 -45.02 36.71
CA GLU A 394 -23.60 -45.21 37.15
C GLU A 394 -22.50 -45.52 36.10
N THR A 395 -21.70 -44.50 35.79
CA THR A 395 -20.27 -44.54 35.44
C THR A 395 -19.59 -43.21 35.89
N PRO A 396 -18.25 -43.15 36.04
CA PRO A 396 -17.58 -42.38 37.10
C PRO A 396 -17.63 -40.86 36.90
N GLU A 397 -17.57 -40.13 38.03
CA GLU A 397 -17.44 -38.68 38.22
C GLU A 397 -17.04 -37.92 36.93
N SER A 398 -18.04 -37.50 36.15
CA SER A 398 -17.82 -36.58 35.03
C SER A 398 -17.61 -35.18 35.59
N ASP A 399 -16.47 -34.56 35.25
CA ASP A 399 -16.24 -33.13 35.48
C ASP A 399 -17.45 -32.33 34.98
N ALA A 400 -18.03 -31.52 35.87
CA ALA A 400 -19.24 -30.77 35.60
C ALA A 400 -18.99 -29.74 34.49
N VAL A 401 -19.65 -29.92 33.35
CA VAL A 401 -19.63 -28.95 32.26
C VAL A 401 -20.27 -27.64 32.73
N MET A 402 -19.55 -26.52 32.61
CA MET A 402 -20.11 -25.19 32.90
C MET A 402 -20.85 -24.67 31.67
N ASP A 403 -22.18 -24.83 31.67
CA ASP A 403 -23.06 -24.20 30.69
C ASP A 403 -23.56 -22.86 31.21
N LEU A 404 -23.33 -21.80 30.44
CA LEU A 404 -23.76 -20.45 30.77
C LEU A 404 -24.63 -19.88 29.66
N ASP A 405 -25.92 -19.68 29.97
CA ASP A 405 -26.81 -18.89 29.12
C ASP A 405 -26.74 -17.42 29.53
N VAL A 406 -26.27 -16.59 28.61
CA VAL A 406 -26.11 -15.15 28.82
C VAL A 406 -27.46 -14.48 29.07
N ALA A 407 -28.57 -14.98 28.52
CA ALA A 407 -29.90 -14.42 28.77
C ALA A 407 -30.34 -14.53 30.24
N THR A 408 -29.79 -15.50 30.97
CA THR A 408 -30.09 -15.76 32.38
C THR A 408 -29.06 -15.12 33.32
N ALA A 409 -27.80 -15.00 32.87
CA ALA A 409 -26.68 -14.51 33.67
C ALA A 409 -26.39 -13.01 33.51
N VAL A 410 -26.73 -12.40 32.36
CA VAL A 410 -26.32 -11.02 32.02
C VAL A 410 -27.50 -10.23 31.45
N VAL A 411 -27.90 -9.16 32.15
CA VAL A 411 -28.87 -8.19 31.63
C VAL A 411 -28.09 -7.04 31.01
N PHE A 412 -28.08 -6.96 29.68
CA PHE A 412 -27.55 -5.79 28.97
C PHE A 412 -28.56 -4.66 29.05
N ASP A 413 -28.16 -3.49 29.55
CA ASP A 413 -28.97 -2.29 29.36
C ASP A 413 -28.89 -1.90 27.88
N SER A 414 -30.02 -1.50 27.29
CA SER A 414 -30.15 -1.33 25.83
C SER A 414 -29.21 -0.28 25.24
N ASP A 415 -28.68 0.62 26.08
CA ASP A 415 -27.71 1.64 25.71
C ASP A 415 -26.25 1.10 25.68
N GLU A 416 -25.93 0.01 26.39
CA GLU A 416 -24.58 -0.58 26.46
C GLU A 416 -24.25 -1.44 25.22
N ALA A 417 -25.23 -2.12 24.65
CA ALA A 417 -25.06 -2.90 23.41
C ALA A 417 -24.61 -2.04 22.21
N ARG A 418 -24.95 -0.73 22.24
CA ARG A 418 -24.52 0.24 21.21
C ARG A 418 -23.03 0.59 21.33
N ALA A 419 -22.47 0.63 22.55
CA ALA A 419 -21.06 0.94 22.77
C ALA A 419 -20.12 -0.20 22.33
N VAL A 420 -20.54 -1.46 22.50
CA VAL A 420 -19.75 -2.63 22.06
C VAL A 420 -19.67 -2.74 20.54
N LEU A 421 -20.71 -2.31 19.82
CA LEU A 421 -20.70 -2.21 18.35
C LEU A 421 -19.72 -1.14 17.82
N GLU A 422 -19.36 -0.15 18.63
CA GLU A 422 -18.35 0.86 18.29
C GLU A 422 -16.91 0.36 18.58
N LEU A 423 -16.73 -0.55 19.52
CA LEU A 423 -15.45 -1.20 19.83
C LEU A 423 -15.06 -2.32 18.84
N THR A 424 -16.03 -2.84 18.08
CA THR A 424 -15.86 -3.96 17.13
C THR A 424 -15.78 -3.53 15.66
N ARG A 425 -15.77 -2.21 15.40
CA ARG A 425 -15.40 -1.60 14.11
C ARG A 425 -13.95 -1.16 14.13
#